data_AF-A0A9K3CT69-F1
#
_entry.id   AF-A0A9K3CT69-F1
#
_cell.length_a   1.000
_cell.length_b   1.000
_cell.length_c   1.000
_cell.angle_alpha   90.00
_cell.angle_beta   90.00
_cell.angle_gamma   90.00
#
_symmetry.space_group_name_H-M   'P 1'
#
loop_
_entity.id
_entity.type
_entity.pdbx_description
1 polymer ?
#
loop_
_entity_poly.entity_id
_entity_poly.type
_entity_poly.pdbx_seq_one_letter_code
_entity_poly.pdbx_strand_id
1 'polypeptide(L)'
;MSGPPALSPLIHTLTHVIRVCDQRVMPWKNGKGSTAEILVSPPGTSLAKMDFTYRLSSAPVTEDGSFSHFPGFQRILLPIEGAGF
;
A
#
# COMPACT_ATOMS: atom_id res chain seq x y z
N MET A 1 -2.12 -52.80 0.76
CA MET A 1 -3.29 -51.88 0.76
C MET A 1 -2.78 -50.51 1.17
N SER A 2 -2.52 -49.63 0.21
CA SER A 2 -2.09 -48.24 0.46
C SER A 2 -3.29 -47.40 0.88
N GLY A 3 -3.20 -46.73 2.03
CA GLY A 3 -4.24 -45.81 2.51
C GLY A 3 -4.47 -44.62 1.57
N PRO A 4 -5.58 -43.89 1.72
CA PRO A 4 -5.89 -42.75 0.87
C PRO A 4 -4.82 -41.65 1.01
N PRO A 5 -4.51 -40.91 -0.07
CA PRO A 5 -3.56 -39.81 0.01
C PRO A 5 -4.08 -38.74 0.98
N ALA A 6 -3.19 -38.18 1.79
CA ALA A 6 -3.50 -37.07 2.68
C ALA A 6 -4.04 -35.90 1.85
N LEU A 7 -5.21 -35.39 2.23
CA LEU A 7 -5.80 -34.21 1.62
C LEU A 7 -4.82 -33.03 1.80
N SER A 8 -4.36 -32.47 0.69
CA SER A 8 -3.55 -31.26 0.67
C SER A 8 -4.27 -30.15 1.45
N PRO A 9 -3.61 -29.39 2.33
CA PRO A 9 -4.31 -28.40 3.14
C PRO A 9 -4.95 -27.36 2.22
N LEU A 10 -6.27 -27.21 2.34
CA LEU A 10 -7.02 -26.13 1.71
C LEU A 10 -6.31 -24.82 2.03
N ILE A 11 -5.86 -24.10 0.99
CA ILE A 11 -5.39 -22.73 1.12
C ILE A 11 -6.60 -21.93 1.61
N HIS A 12 -6.62 -21.61 2.90
CA HIS A 12 -7.60 -20.69 3.43
C HIS A 12 -7.21 -19.31 2.94
N THR A 13 -8.00 -18.74 2.02
CA THR A 13 -7.84 -17.34 1.63
C THR A 13 -8.24 -16.48 2.81
N LEU A 14 -7.25 -16.01 3.60
CA LEU A 14 -7.48 -15.00 4.62
C LEU A 14 -7.82 -13.68 3.94
N THR A 15 -9.07 -13.24 4.04
CA THR A 15 -9.49 -11.92 3.57
C THR A 15 -9.16 -10.87 4.62
N HIS A 16 -8.36 -9.88 4.23
CA HIS A 16 -8.07 -8.72 5.07
C HIS A 16 -8.85 -7.50 4.55
N VAL A 17 -9.71 -6.93 5.39
CA VAL A 17 -10.49 -5.72 5.09
C VAL A 17 -9.89 -4.56 5.87
N ILE A 18 -9.46 -3.51 5.17
CA ILE A 18 -8.89 -2.30 5.76
C ILE A 18 -9.89 -1.17 5.56
N ARG A 19 -10.44 -0.63 6.65
CA ARG A 19 -11.39 0.48 6.57
C ARG A 19 -10.64 1.81 6.52
N VAL A 20 -11.29 2.84 5.99
CA VAL A 20 -10.72 4.19 5.90
C VAL A 20 -10.27 4.73 7.26
N CYS A 21 -11.05 4.46 8.33
CA CYS A 21 -10.72 4.90 9.69
C CYS A 21 -9.46 4.24 10.26
N ASP A 22 -9.02 3.11 9.70
CA ASP A 22 -7.86 2.36 10.18
C ASP A 22 -6.58 2.77 9.42
N GLN A 23 -6.70 3.61 8.39
CA GLN A 23 -5.58 4.04 7.57
C GLN A 23 -4.72 5.07 8.30
N ARG A 24 -3.40 4.93 8.17
CA ARG A 24 -2.46 5.90 8.73
C ARG A 24 -2.33 7.11 7.82
N VAL A 25 -2.73 8.28 8.29
CA VAL A 25 -2.54 9.55 7.58
C VAL A 25 -1.22 10.21 8.00
N MET A 26 -0.38 10.53 7.03
CA MET A 26 0.93 11.17 7.27
C MET A 26 1.07 12.43 6.41
N PRO A 27 1.45 13.58 7.00
CA PRO A 27 1.74 14.78 6.21
C PRO A 27 3.01 14.57 5.37
N TRP A 28 3.05 15.18 4.20
CA TRP A 28 4.25 15.20 3.37
C TRP A 28 5.34 16.07 3.99
N LYS A 29 6.60 15.76 3.70
CA LYS A 29 7.75 16.53 4.20
C LYS A 29 7.72 18.01 3.79
N ASN A 30 7.13 18.33 2.65
CA ASN A 30 6.99 19.70 2.15
C ASN A 30 5.78 20.45 2.74
N GLY A 31 4.94 19.79 3.55
CA GLY A 31 3.76 20.37 4.18
C GLY A 31 2.57 20.62 3.26
N LYS A 32 2.64 20.28 1.97
CA LYS A 32 1.63 20.62 0.94
C LYS A 32 0.53 19.58 0.75
N GLY A 33 0.46 18.58 1.62
CA GLY A 33 -0.51 17.51 1.49
C GLY A 33 -0.26 16.39 2.47
N SER A 34 -1.04 15.31 2.31
CA SER A 34 -0.96 14.13 3.16
C SER A 34 -1.21 12.87 2.35
N THR A 35 -0.65 11.76 2.80
CA THR A 35 -0.92 10.44 2.25
C THR A 35 -1.65 9.60 3.30
N ALA A 36 -2.75 8.96 2.89
CA ALA A 36 -3.39 7.89 3.62
C ALA A 36 -2.76 6.55 3.19
N GLU A 37 -2.07 5.89 4.11
CA GLU A 37 -1.49 4.57 3.89
C GLU A 37 -2.56 3.50 4.10
N ILE A 38 -2.86 2.76 3.03
CA ILE A 38 -3.87 1.70 3.03
C ILE A 38 -3.23 0.39 3.47
N LEU A 39 -2.05 0.06 2.92
CA LEU A 39 -1.34 -1.19 3.23
C LEU A 39 0.16 -1.02 3.04
N VAL A 40 0.94 -1.62 3.92
CA VAL A 40 2.37 -1.82 3.77
C VAL A 40 2.70 -3.28 4.10
N SER A 41 3.57 -3.90 3.31
CA SER A 41 3.88 -5.32 3.44
C SER A 41 5.35 -5.62 3.14
N PRO A 42 6.00 -6.53 3.89
CA PRO A 42 5.45 -7.30 5.02
C PRO A 42 5.17 -6.44 6.27
N PRO A 43 4.38 -6.95 7.25
CA PRO A 43 4.16 -6.26 8.51
C PRO A 43 5.47 -5.86 9.21
N GLY A 44 5.50 -4.67 9.81
CA GLY A 44 6.68 -4.13 10.50
C GLY A 44 7.64 -3.31 9.62
N THR A 45 7.41 -3.29 8.30
CA THR A 45 8.13 -2.43 7.34
C THR A 45 7.50 -1.04 7.25
N SER A 46 8.21 -0.08 6.65
CA SER A 46 7.75 1.32 6.63
C SER A 46 8.31 2.14 5.47
N LEU A 47 7.59 3.20 5.09
CA LEU A 47 8.06 4.18 4.10
C LEU A 47 9.37 4.87 4.52
N ALA A 48 9.52 5.18 5.81
CA ALA A 48 10.70 5.88 6.32
C ALA A 48 11.99 5.05 6.17
N LYS A 49 11.89 3.73 6.34
CA LYS A 49 13.02 2.79 6.17
C LYS A 49 13.16 2.27 4.74
N MET A 50 12.11 2.37 3.93
CA MET A 50 12.01 1.80 2.58
C MET A 50 12.33 0.29 2.52
N ASP A 51 11.91 -0.45 3.54
CA ASP A 51 12.17 -1.89 3.72
C ASP A 51 10.98 -2.79 3.34
N PHE A 52 9.93 -2.23 2.72
CA PHE A 52 8.73 -2.93 2.29
C PHE A 52 8.88 -3.53 0.88
N THR A 53 8.12 -4.57 0.56
CA THR A 53 8.02 -5.12 -0.81
C THR A 53 6.99 -4.36 -1.63
N TYR A 54 5.84 -4.02 -1.03
CA TYR A 54 4.83 -3.19 -1.68
C TYR A 54 4.10 -2.32 -0.65
N ARG A 55 3.61 -1.18 -1.15
CA ARG A 55 2.87 -0.20 -0.38
C ARG A 55 1.73 0.34 -1.24
N LEU A 56 0.52 0.33 -0.69
CA LEU A 56 -0.66 0.92 -1.30
C LEU A 56 -1.08 2.14 -0.47
N SER A 57 -1.31 3.26 -1.13
CA SER A 57 -1.74 4.49 -0.49
C SER A 57 -2.56 5.35 -1.43
N SER A 58 -3.36 6.25 -0.87
CA SER A 58 -4.04 7.32 -1.60
C SER A 58 -3.58 8.69 -1.08
N ALA A 59 -3.65 9.71 -1.93
CA ALA A 59 -3.35 11.06 -1.54
C ALA A 59 -4.08 12.06 -2.47
N PRO A 60 -4.76 13.08 -1.93
CA PRO A 60 -5.17 14.22 -2.73
C PRO A 60 -3.93 15.00 -3.17
N VAL A 61 -3.92 15.43 -4.43
CA VAL A 61 -2.89 16.31 -4.99
C VAL A 61 -3.59 17.60 -5.40
N THR A 62 -3.38 18.66 -4.63
CA THR A 62 -4.11 19.94 -4.78
C THR A 62 -3.26 21.08 -5.31
N GLU A 63 -1.94 20.87 -5.39
CA GLU A 63 -0.98 21.84 -5.90
C GLU A 63 0.09 21.12 -6.73
N ASP A 64 0.62 21.82 -7.73
CA ASP A 64 1.76 21.35 -8.51
C ASP A 64 3.00 21.16 -7.62
N GLY A 65 3.73 20.08 -7.87
CA GLY A 65 4.97 19.80 -7.16
C GLY A 65 5.62 18.49 -7.59
N SER A 66 6.90 18.37 -7.29
CA SER A 66 7.63 17.13 -7.56
C SER A 66 7.26 16.05 -6.54
N PHE A 67 6.98 14.85 -7.03
CA PHE A 67 6.87 13.67 -6.17
C PHE A 67 8.23 13.27 -5.61
N SER A 68 8.21 12.67 -4.40
CA SER A 68 9.41 12.03 -3.84
C SER A 68 9.92 10.93 -4.75
N HIS A 69 11.25 10.77 -4.80
CA HIS A 69 11.90 9.68 -5.51
C HIS A 69 12.00 8.44 -4.62
N PHE A 70 11.73 7.25 -5.17
CA PHE A 70 11.79 5.96 -4.47
C PHE A 70 12.68 4.99 -5.25
N PRO A 71 14.01 5.03 -5.05
CA PRO A 71 14.95 4.14 -5.73
C PRO A 71 14.61 2.66 -5.49
N GLY A 72 14.71 1.83 -6.52
CA GLY A 72 14.45 0.40 -6.42
C GLY A 72 12.97 0.00 -6.43
N PHE A 73 12.05 0.97 -6.45
CA PHE A 73 10.62 0.72 -6.56
C PHE A 73 10.06 1.17 -7.90
N GLN A 74 9.19 0.36 -8.48
CA GLN A 74 8.28 0.81 -9.52
C GLN A 74 7.08 1.49 -8.87
N ARG A 75 6.75 2.70 -9.34
CA ARG A 75 5.56 3.44 -8.88
C ARG A 75 4.52 3.51 -9.98
N ILE A 76 3.29 3.14 -9.64
CA ILE A 76 2.10 3.29 -10.47
C ILE A 76 1.18 4.28 -9.76
N LEU A 77 0.70 5.29 -10.49
CA LEU A 77 -0.28 6.27 -10.01
C LEU A 77 -1.54 6.14 -10.85
N LEU A 78 -2.70 6.16 -10.20
CA LEU A 78 -4.00 6.07 -10.84
C LEU A 78 -4.89 7.19 -10.28
N PRO A 79 -5.30 8.18 -11.08
CA PRO A 79 -6.32 9.13 -10.69
C PRO A 79 -7.63 8.38 -10.52
N ILE A 80 -8.28 8.58 -9.39
CA ILE A 80 -9.60 8.00 -9.09
C ILE A 80 -10.69 9.07 -9.02
N GLU A 81 -10.29 10.34 -8.92
CA GLU A 81 -11.14 11.52 -8.91
C GLU A 81 -10.37 12.68 -9.55
N GLY A 82 -11.08 13.61 -10.19
CA GLY A 82 -10.50 14.78 -10.87
C GLY A 82 -10.43 14.64 -12.40
N ALA A 83 -10.01 15.72 -13.06
CA ALA A 83 -9.99 15.83 -14.53
C ALA A 83 -8.64 15.43 -15.17
N GLY A 84 -7.67 14.98 -14.38
CA GLY A 84 -6.34 14.61 -14.87
C GLY A 84 -5.26 14.78 -13.82
N PHE A 85 -4.02 14.75 -14.29
CA PHE A 85 -2.80 15.03 -13.52
C PHE A 85 -2.29 16.42 -13.84
#